data_AF-A0A9R0WP03-F1
#
_entry.id   AF-A0A9R0WP03-F1
#
_cell.length_a   1.000
_cell.length_b   1.000
_cell.length_c   1.000
_cell.angle_alpha   90.00
_cell.angle_beta   90.00
_cell.angle_gamma   90.00
#
_symmetry.space_group_name_H-M   'P 1'
#
loop_
_entity.id
_entity.type
_entity.pdbx_description
1 polymer ?
#
loop_
_entity_poly.entity_id
_entity_poly.type
_entity_poly.pdbx_seq_one_letter_code
_entity_poly.pdbx_strand_id
1 'polypeptide(L)'
;MLDIDGTENKSQLGANAILGVSLSVCRAGASAKGVPLYKHIQELSGTKELVMPVPAFNVINGGSHAGNNLAMQEFMLLPVGATSFAEALRMGSEVYHVLKGIIKAKYGQDACNVGDEGGFAPNVQDNREGLVLLMDAIEKAGYTGKIKIGMDVAASEFLMKDGSYDLNFKNQPNNGAHVLSAQSLCDLYKEFVKDFPIVSIEDPFDQDDWSSWASLQSSVDIQIVGDDLLVTNPKRIVEAIDKKACNALLLKVNQIGTVTESIQAALDSKAAGWGVMVSHRSGETEDNFIADLAVGLASGQVRAT
;
A
#
# COMPACT_ATOMS: atom_id res chain seq x y z
N MET A 1 -15.93 22.79 -7.86
CA MET A 1 -14.89 22.13 -8.69
C MET A 1 -15.48 21.00 -9.49
N LEU A 2 -16.10 19.99 -8.86
CA LEU A 2 -16.77 18.88 -9.55
C LEU A 2 -17.79 19.36 -10.59
N ASP A 3 -18.70 20.27 -10.21
CA ASP A 3 -19.69 20.83 -11.14
C ASP A 3 -19.08 21.65 -12.29
N ILE A 4 -17.90 22.24 -12.08
CA ILE A 4 -17.22 23.03 -13.11
C ILE A 4 -16.60 22.11 -14.15
N ASP A 5 -16.03 20.99 -13.72
CA ASP A 5 -15.49 19.96 -14.61
C ASP A 5 -16.62 19.18 -15.32
N GLY A 6 -17.69 18.84 -14.59
CA GLY A 6 -18.88 18.21 -15.15
C GLY A 6 -18.70 16.78 -15.68
N THR A 7 -17.52 16.15 -15.53
CA THR A 7 -17.26 14.77 -15.97
C THR A 7 -17.07 13.82 -14.80
N GLU A 8 -17.40 12.53 -15.01
CA GLU A 8 -17.27 11.50 -13.96
C GLU A 8 -15.81 11.28 -13.53
N ASN A 9 -14.89 11.32 -14.49
CA ASN A 9 -13.47 11.03 -14.30
C ASN A 9 -12.58 12.28 -14.25
N LYS A 10 -13.17 13.47 -14.06
CA LYS A 10 -12.43 14.74 -13.96
C LYS A 10 -11.57 15.02 -15.19
N SER A 11 -12.04 14.63 -16.37
CA SER A 11 -11.27 14.67 -17.63
C SER A 11 -11.29 16.01 -18.33
N GLN A 12 -12.19 16.93 -17.97
CA GLN A 12 -12.24 18.25 -18.60
C GLN A 12 -11.16 19.18 -18.04
N LEU A 13 -11.01 19.23 -16.71
CA LEU A 13 -10.00 20.05 -16.03
C LEU A 13 -8.75 19.26 -15.65
N GLY A 14 -8.88 17.95 -15.47
CA GLY A 14 -7.85 17.07 -14.92
C GLY A 14 -7.97 16.94 -13.40
N ALA A 15 -7.95 15.70 -12.90
CA ALA A 15 -7.98 15.40 -11.48
C ALA A 15 -6.83 16.08 -10.70
N ASN A 16 -5.66 16.22 -11.33
CA ASN A 16 -4.50 16.92 -10.79
C ASN A 16 -4.76 18.42 -10.54
N ALA A 17 -5.39 19.13 -11.49
CA ALA A 17 -5.73 20.53 -11.34
C ALA A 17 -6.78 20.74 -10.22
N ILE A 18 -7.80 19.87 -10.18
CA ILE A 18 -8.84 19.91 -9.17
C ILE A 18 -8.25 19.63 -7.77
N LEU A 19 -7.41 18.60 -7.65
CA LEU A 19 -6.86 18.18 -6.37
C LEU A 19 -5.97 19.26 -5.77
N GLY A 20 -5.11 19.90 -6.56
CA GLY A 20 -4.23 20.97 -6.06
C GLY A 20 -5.01 22.11 -5.40
N VAL A 21 -6.13 22.52 -5.99
CA VAL A 21 -7.04 23.51 -5.39
C VAL A 21 -7.71 22.93 -4.14
N SER A 22 -8.18 21.68 -4.20
CA SER A 22 -8.87 21.03 -3.08
C SER A 22 -7.99 20.91 -1.83
N LEU A 23 -6.72 20.51 -1.97
CA LEU A 23 -5.74 20.43 -0.88
C LEU A 23 -5.45 21.82 -0.31
N SER A 24 -5.23 22.81 -1.19
CA SER A 24 -4.95 24.19 -0.81
C SER A 24 -6.10 24.81 -0.01
N VAL A 25 -7.35 24.57 -0.42
CA VAL A 25 -8.54 25.04 0.30
C VAL A 25 -8.64 24.38 1.68
N CYS A 26 -8.32 23.09 1.80
CA CYS A 26 -8.31 22.40 3.10
C CYS A 26 -7.26 23.02 4.05
N ARG A 27 -6.03 23.28 3.56
CA ARG A 27 -4.98 23.98 4.32
C ARG A 27 -5.40 25.39 4.73
N ALA A 28 -5.97 26.17 3.80
CA ALA A 28 -6.48 27.51 4.08
C ALA A 28 -7.63 27.48 5.11
N GLY A 29 -8.51 26.49 5.03
CA GLY A 29 -9.59 26.28 6.00
C GLY A 29 -9.09 26.02 7.41
N ALA A 30 -8.05 25.19 7.56
CA ALA A 30 -7.38 24.95 8.85
C ALA A 30 -6.76 26.24 9.42
N SER A 31 -6.03 26.98 8.57
CA SER A 31 -5.39 28.25 8.94
C SER A 31 -6.41 29.31 9.35
N ALA A 32 -7.51 29.46 8.61
CA ALA A 32 -8.58 30.41 8.93
C ALA A 32 -9.27 30.12 10.27
N LYS A 33 -9.33 28.84 10.68
CA LYS A 33 -9.83 28.41 11.99
C LYS A 33 -8.78 28.48 13.11
N GLY A 34 -7.50 28.70 12.79
CA GLY A 34 -6.41 28.67 13.75
C GLY A 34 -6.13 27.28 14.35
N VAL A 35 -6.41 26.21 13.60
CA VAL A 35 -6.19 24.81 14.04
C VAL A 35 -5.18 24.09 13.14
N PRO A 36 -4.47 23.06 13.64
CA PRO A 36 -3.66 22.19 12.79
C PRO A 36 -4.48 21.50 11.70
N LEU A 37 -3.86 21.15 10.58
CA LEU A 37 -4.54 20.54 9.43
C LEU A 37 -5.21 19.22 9.79
N TYR A 38 -4.55 18.31 10.53
CA TYR A 38 -5.16 17.07 10.98
C TYR A 38 -6.42 17.28 11.84
N LYS A 39 -6.49 18.37 12.63
CA LYS A 39 -7.70 18.74 13.39
C LYS A 39 -8.80 19.24 12.47
N HIS A 40 -8.46 20.02 11.46
CA HIS A 40 -9.45 20.44 10.47
C HIS A 40 -10.02 19.24 9.70
N ILE A 41 -9.18 18.28 9.30
CA ILE A 41 -9.60 17.04 8.65
C ILE A 41 -10.45 16.17 9.60
N GLN A 42 -10.12 16.12 10.89
CA GLN A 42 -10.93 15.46 11.91
C GLN A 42 -12.36 16.03 11.95
N GLU A 43 -12.49 17.35 11.94
CA GLU A 43 -13.79 18.03 11.91
C GLU A 43 -14.56 17.73 10.62
N LEU A 44 -13.89 17.78 9.46
CA LEU A 44 -14.52 17.51 8.16
C LEU A 44 -15.01 16.06 8.04
N SER A 45 -14.27 15.11 8.60
CA SER A 45 -14.61 13.68 8.57
C SER A 45 -15.58 13.26 9.67
N GLY A 46 -15.80 14.09 10.70
CA GLY A 46 -16.58 13.69 11.87
C GLY A 46 -15.88 12.61 12.73
N THR A 47 -14.57 12.44 12.58
CA THR A 47 -13.78 11.45 13.33
C THR A 47 -13.73 11.83 14.81
N LYS A 48 -14.16 10.91 15.69
CA LYS A 48 -14.30 11.19 17.14
C LYS A 48 -12.96 11.28 17.87
N GLU A 49 -12.06 10.35 17.59
CA GLU A 49 -10.77 10.22 18.25
C GLU A 49 -9.66 10.17 17.20
N LEU A 50 -8.56 10.84 17.49
CA LEU A 50 -7.37 10.79 16.64
C LEU A 50 -6.54 9.57 17.00
N VAL A 51 -5.92 8.95 15.98
CA VAL A 51 -5.03 7.81 16.14
C VAL A 51 -3.76 8.08 15.33
N MET A 52 -2.60 7.84 15.95
CA MET A 52 -1.34 7.82 15.21
C MET A 52 -1.24 6.52 14.41
N PRO A 53 -0.95 6.58 13.10
CA PRO A 53 -0.93 5.38 12.28
C PRO A 53 0.31 4.52 12.52
N VAL A 54 0.19 3.21 12.31
CA VAL A 54 1.36 2.35 12.09
C VAL A 54 1.91 2.67 10.69
N PRO A 55 3.19 3.06 10.57
CA PRO A 55 3.82 3.24 9.27
C PRO A 55 4.12 1.87 8.63
N ALA A 56 3.75 1.71 7.36
CA ALA A 56 4.14 0.61 6.50
C ALA A 56 5.32 1.09 5.64
N PHE A 57 6.53 0.65 6.00
CA PHE A 57 7.77 1.07 5.31
C PHE A 57 8.07 0.14 4.15
N ASN A 58 7.99 0.61 2.91
CA ASN A 58 8.48 -0.15 1.76
C ASN A 58 10.03 -0.21 1.80
N VAL A 59 10.59 -1.41 1.99
CA VAL A 59 12.04 -1.58 2.21
C VAL A 59 12.72 -2.48 1.18
N ILE A 60 11.96 -3.25 0.41
CA ILE A 60 12.43 -3.97 -0.77
C ILE A 60 11.43 -3.69 -1.90
N ASN A 61 11.93 -3.13 -3.00
CA ASN A 61 11.16 -2.89 -4.22
C ASN A 61 11.37 -4.03 -5.22
N GLY A 62 10.28 -4.42 -5.87
CA GLY A 62 10.22 -5.30 -7.02
C GLY A 62 9.28 -4.75 -8.07
N GLY A 63 8.61 -5.64 -8.80
CA GLY A 63 7.62 -5.28 -9.81
C GLY A 63 8.11 -4.23 -10.80
N SER A 64 7.25 -3.27 -11.11
CA SER A 64 7.53 -2.14 -12.00
C SER A 64 8.38 -1.03 -11.33
N HIS A 65 8.59 -1.08 -10.01
CA HIS A 65 9.36 -0.09 -9.25
C HIS A 65 10.87 -0.42 -9.15
N ALA A 66 11.32 -1.54 -9.70
CA ALA A 66 12.73 -1.96 -9.61
C ALA A 66 13.20 -2.81 -10.80
N GLY A 67 14.44 -2.54 -11.25
CA GLY A 67 15.14 -3.30 -12.29
C GLY A 67 15.73 -4.65 -11.84
N ASN A 68 15.03 -5.38 -10.97
CA ASN A 68 15.39 -6.73 -10.51
C ASN A 68 14.40 -7.80 -11.02
N ASN A 69 14.52 -9.05 -10.58
CA ASN A 69 13.65 -10.15 -10.99
C ASN A 69 12.37 -10.32 -10.16
N LEU A 70 12.19 -9.57 -9.06
CA LEU A 70 11.02 -9.69 -8.19
C LEU A 70 9.75 -9.30 -8.93
N ALA A 71 8.76 -10.18 -8.99
CA ALA A 71 7.47 -9.84 -9.58
C ALA A 71 6.61 -8.95 -8.68
N MET A 72 6.57 -9.24 -7.38
CA MET A 72 5.78 -8.45 -6.43
C MET A 72 6.44 -7.10 -6.16
N GLN A 73 5.63 -6.05 -6.04
CA GLN A 73 6.08 -4.68 -6.12
C GLN A 73 6.73 -4.17 -4.83
N GLU A 74 6.17 -4.50 -3.67
CA GLU A 74 6.61 -3.94 -2.39
C GLU A 74 6.62 -4.98 -1.29
N PHE A 75 7.68 -4.95 -0.47
CA PHE A 75 7.76 -5.71 0.77
C PHE A 75 8.00 -4.75 1.93
N MET A 76 7.01 -4.68 2.82
CA MET A 76 6.90 -3.63 3.81
C MET A 76 7.14 -4.12 5.24
N LEU A 77 7.71 -3.27 6.08
CA LEU A 77 7.81 -3.46 7.53
C LEU A 77 6.69 -2.68 8.23
N LEU A 78 5.95 -3.35 9.12
CA LEU A 78 4.91 -2.74 9.95
C LEU A 78 5.25 -2.93 11.43
N PRO A 79 5.82 -1.92 12.12
CA PRO A 79 6.18 -1.99 13.53
C PRO A 79 4.97 -1.92 14.51
N VAL A 80 4.05 -2.86 14.40
CA VAL A 80 2.81 -2.92 15.19
C VAL A 80 3.03 -3.09 16.71
N GLY A 81 4.22 -3.57 17.12
CA GLY A 81 4.60 -3.75 18.52
C GLY A 81 5.22 -2.50 19.17
N ALA A 82 5.29 -1.38 18.46
CA ALA A 82 5.75 -0.10 19.00
C ALA A 82 4.68 0.56 19.89
N THR A 83 5.11 1.30 20.89
CA THR A 83 4.24 2.03 21.84
C THR A 83 3.97 3.48 21.42
N SER A 84 4.67 3.96 20.39
CA SER A 84 4.50 5.31 19.83
C SER A 84 4.96 5.33 18.37
N PHE A 85 4.50 6.33 17.61
CA PHE A 85 4.96 6.54 16.23
C PHE A 85 6.48 6.75 16.15
N ALA A 86 7.06 7.49 17.10
CA ALA A 86 8.50 7.71 17.16
C ALA A 86 9.29 6.41 17.36
N GLU A 87 8.78 5.50 18.21
CA GLU A 87 9.36 4.17 18.36
C GLU A 87 9.19 3.33 17.09
N ALA A 88 8.03 3.38 16.44
CA ALA A 88 7.79 2.67 15.18
C ALA A 88 8.76 3.12 14.08
N LEU A 89 8.98 4.43 13.94
CA LEU A 89 9.93 5.00 13.00
C LEU A 89 11.38 4.57 13.30
N ARG A 90 11.76 4.58 14.57
CA ARG A 90 13.07 4.07 15.00
C ARG A 90 13.24 2.59 14.67
N MET A 91 12.24 1.76 14.96
CA MET A 91 12.24 0.33 14.63
C MET A 91 12.40 0.09 13.12
N GLY A 92 11.58 0.75 12.30
CA GLY A 92 11.64 0.63 10.85
C GLY A 92 13.00 1.05 10.28
N SER A 93 13.51 2.21 10.70
CA SER A 93 14.82 2.72 10.25
C SER A 93 16.00 1.83 10.66
N GLU A 94 16.00 1.27 11.88
CA GLU A 94 17.06 0.35 12.32
C GLU A 94 17.05 -0.94 11.48
N VAL A 95 15.88 -1.54 11.24
CA VAL A 95 15.75 -2.71 10.36
C VAL A 95 16.18 -2.39 8.93
N TYR A 96 15.79 -1.24 8.38
CA TYR A 96 16.20 -0.81 7.04
C TYR A 96 17.73 -0.73 6.90
N HIS A 97 18.43 -0.15 7.87
CA HIS A 97 19.90 -0.09 7.84
C HIS A 97 20.56 -1.47 8.01
N VAL A 98 19.98 -2.33 8.86
CA VAL A 98 20.43 -3.73 9.00
C VAL A 98 20.24 -4.48 7.68
N LEU A 99 19.07 -4.34 7.04
CA LEU A 99 18.75 -4.93 5.75
C LEU A 99 19.76 -4.50 4.67
N LYS A 100 20.12 -3.20 4.63
CA LYS A 100 21.18 -2.70 3.73
C LYS A 100 22.49 -3.46 3.90
N GLY A 101 22.90 -3.71 5.14
CA GLY A 101 24.11 -4.47 5.46
C GLY A 101 24.04 -5.93 4.98
N ILE A 102 22.88 -6.58 5.16
CA ILE A 102 22.64 -7.95 4.69
C ILE A 102 22.70 -8.01 3.16
N ILE A 103 21.99 -7.11 2.49
CA ILE A 103 21.95 -7.03 1.03
C ILE A 103 23.36 -6.78 0.48
N LYS A 104 24.11 -5.83 1.06
CA LYS A 104 25.49 -5.56 0.67
C LYS A 104 26.38 -6.79 0.77
N ALA A 105 26.25 -7.55 1.85
CA ALA A 105 27.05 -8.75 2.08
C ALA A 105 26.72 -9.89 1.12
N LYS A 106 25.44 -10.06 0.76
CA LYS A 106 24.96 -11.19 -0.06
C LYS A 106 25.00 -10.91 -1.56
N TYR A 107 24.66 -9.69 -1.98
CA TYR A 107 24.49 -9.32 -3.40
C TYR A 107 25.46 -8.22 -3.86
N GLY A 108 26.27 -7.65 -2.95
CA GLY A 108 27.23 -6.60 -3.27
C GLY A 108 26.69 -5.18 -3.11
N GLN A 109 27.58 -4.20 -3.26
CA GLN A 109 27.29 -2.78 -3.03
C GLN A 109 26.22 -2.23 -3.99
N ASP A 110 26.19 -2.70 -5.23
CA ASP A 110 25.28 -2.20 -6.26
C ASP A 110 23.82 -2.59 -6.00
N ALA A 111 23.59 -3.68 -5.26
CA ALA A 111 22.27 -4.11 -4.82
C ALA A 111 21.67 -3.22 -3.70
N CYS A 112 22.47 -2.29 -3.15
CA CYS A 112 22.03 -1.35 -2.12
C CYS A 112 21.50 -0.03 -2.69
N ASN A 113 21.42 0.09 -4.02
CA ASN A 113 20.68 1.18 -4.65
C ASN A 113 19.19 1.04 -4.33
N VAL A 114 18.49 2.17 -4.35
CA VAL A 114 17.09 2.25 -3.98
C VAL A 114 16.20 2.43 -5.20
N GLY A 115 14.99 1.89 -5.15
CA GLY A 115 13.94 2.14 -6.14
C GLY A 115 13.27 3.50 -5.92
N ASP A 116 12.16 3.72 -6.64
CA ASP A 116 11.42 4.98 -6.61
C ASP A 116 10.93 5.37 -5.20
N GLU A 117 10.71 4.37 -4.35
CA GLU A 117 10.18 4.54 -2.99
C GLU A 117 11.22 4.26 -1.89
N GLY A 118 12.51 4.39 -2.19
CA GLY A 118 13.57 4.33 -1.18
C GLY A 118 13.89 2.93 -0.62
N GLY A 119 13.10 1.91 -0.92
CA GLY A 119 13.42 0.51 -0.64
C GLY A 119 14.54 -0.02 -1.55
N PHE A 120 15.23 -1.07 -1.12
CA PHE A 120 16.33 -1.65 -1.90
C PHE A 120 15.82 -2.49 -3.07
N ALA A 121 16.60 -2.57 -4.15
CA ALA A 121 16.28 -3.40 -5.32
C ALA A 121 17.29 -4.56 -5.49
N PRO A 122 17.40 -5.50 -4.54
CA PRO A 122 18.31 -6.63 -4.67
C PRO A 122 17.88 -7.59 -5.78
N ASN A 123 18.85 -8.22 -6.44
CA ASN A 123 18.60 -9.28 -7.44
C ASN A 123 18.33 -10.62 -6.76
N VAL A 124 17.24 -10.69 -6.00
CA VAL A 124 16.75 -11.96 -5.44
C VAL A 124 16.13 -12.84 -6.54
N GLN A 125 16.11 -14.15 -6.29
CA GLN A 125 15.61 -15.15 -7.22
C GLN A 125 14.08 -15.17 -7.27
N ASP A 126 13.43 -15.00 -6.11
CA ASP A 126 11.97 -15.03 -5.99
C ASP A 126 11.47 -14.19 -4.80
N ASN A 127 10.14 -14.06 -4.71
CA ASN A 127 9.47 -13.29 -3.65
C ASN A 127 9.71 -13.88 -2.25
N ARG A 128 9.92 -15.20 -2.14
CA ARG A 128 10.18 -15.86 -0.86
C ARG A 128 11.56 -15.48 -0.33
N GLU A 129 12.56 -15.39 -1.19
CA GLU A 129 13.89 -14.92 -0.81
C GLU A 129 13.84 -13.47 -0.28
N GLY A 130 13.02 -12.60 -0.90
CA GLY A 130 12.75 -11.25 -0.38
C GLY A 130 12.20 -11.27 1.05
N LEU A 131 11.20 -12.12 1.31
CA LEU A 131 10.62 -12.30 2.65
C LEU A 131 11.64 -12.85 3.67
N VAL A 132 12.50 -13.79 3.27
CA VAL A 132 13.58 -14.32 4.13
C VAL A 132 14.58 -13.22 4.51
N LEU A 133 14.96 -12.34 3.57
CA LEU A 133 15.84 -11.20 3.87
C LEU A 133 15.22 -10.26 4.91
N LEU A 134 13.90 -10.02 4.84
CA LEU A 134 13.20 -9.22 5.85
C LEU A 134 13.21 -9.90 7.21
N MET A 135 12.97 -11.20 7.28
CA MET A 135 13.03 -11.94 8.54
C MET A 135 14.42 -11.86 9.17
N ASP A 136 15.48 -12.08 8.38
CA ASP A 136 16.87 -11.96 8.85
C ASP A 136 17.16 -10.54 9.37
N ALA A 137 16.65 -9.50 8.70
CA ALA A 137 16.85 -8.11 9.10
C ALA A 137 16.10 -7.77 10.40
N ILE A 138 14.84 -8.20 10.52
CA ILE A 138 14.02 -8.02 11.72
C ILE A 138 14.67 -8.70 12.93
N GLU A 139 15.16 -9.94 12.73
CA GLU A 139 15.83 -10.70 13.78
C GLU A 139 17.13 -10.03 14.21
N LYS A 140 18.01 -9.68 13.26
CA LYS A 140 19.30 -9.03 13.57
C LYS A 140 19.15 -7.66 14.21
N ALA A 141 18.08 -6.93 13.91
CA ALA A 141 17.75 -5.67 14.58
C ALA A 141 17.13 -5.85 15.97
N GLY A 142 16.79 -7.08 16.37
CA GLY A 142 16.21 -7.38 17.69
C GLY A 142 14.71 -7.11 17.80
N TYR A 143 13.98 -7.12 16.69
CA TYR A 143 12.55 -6.76 16.64
C TYR A 143 11.61 -7.91 16.29
N THR A 144 12.07 -9.16 16.40
CA THR A 144 11.24 -10.35 16.20
C THR A 144 9.96 -10.28 17.05
N GLY A 145 8.81 -10.49 16.40
CA GLY A 145 7.49 -10.42 17.03
C GLY A 145 6.91 -9.00 17.19
N LYS A 146 7.73 -7.94 17.07
CA LYS A 146 7.27 -6.54 17.14
C LYS A 146 7.01 -5.92 15.77
N ILE A 147 7.69 -6.41 14.73
CA ILE A 147 7.49 -6.00 13.35
C ILE A 147 6.81 -7.13 12.58
N LYS A 148 5.78 -6.77 11.82
CA LYS A 148 5.05 -7.64 10.89
C LYS A 148 5.38 -7.24 9.46
N ILE A 149 4.96 -8.05 8.50
CA ILE A 149 5.20 -7.81 7.08
C ILE A 149 3.88 -7.43 6.39
N GLY A 150 3.97 -6.46 5.48
CA GLY A 150 2.95 -6.13 4.51
C GLY A 150 3.51 -6.33 3.10
N MET A 151 2.65 -6.59 2.13
CA MET A 151 3.07 -6.74 0.73
C MET A 151 2.12 -5.95 -0.15
N ASP A 152 2.65 -5.28 -1.17
CA ASP A 152 1.89 -4.91 -2.36
C ASP A 152 2.38 -5.78 -3.52
N VAL A 153 1.45 -6.58 -4.03
CA VAL A 153 1.74 -7.51 -5.11
C VAL A 153 1.64 -6.81 -6.46
N ALA A 154 0.71 -5.85 -6.62
CA ALA A 154 0.38 -5.22 -7.90
C ALA A 154 0.15 -6.25 -9.03
N ALA A 155 -0.69 -7.26 -8.78
CA ALA A 155 -0.80 -8.43 -9.65
C ALA A 155 -1.26 -8.13 -11.09
N SER A 156 -1.97 -7.02 -11.29
CA SER A 156 -2.37 -6.53 -12.62
C SER A 156 -1.16 -6.34 -13.55
N GLU A 157 0.01 -5.99 -13.02
CA GLU A 157 1.24 -5.73 -13.80
C GLU A 157 1.82 -6.98 -14.46
N PHE A 158 1.49 -8.16 -13.94
CA PHE A 158 1.98 -9.44 -14.45
C PHE A 158 0.86 -10.40 -14.86
N LEU A 159 -0.35 -9.88 -15.05
CA LEU A 159 -1.46 -10.61 -15.66
C LEU A 159 -1.17 -10.90 -17.14
N MET A 160 -1.36 -12.16 -17.52
CA MET A 160 -1.29 -12.62 -18.90
C MET A 160 -2.66 -12.57 -19.57
N LYS A 161 -2.67 -12.55 -20.92
CA LYS A 161 -3.91 -12.48 -21.72
C LYS A 161 -4.88 -13.64 -21.52
N ASP A 162 -4.41 -14.77 -21.03
CA ASP A 162 -5.21 -15.96 -20.74
C ASP A 162 -5.75 -16.00 -19.29
N GLY A 163 -5.51 -14.96 -18.50
CA GLY A 163 -5.93 -14.86 -17.11
C GLY A 163 -4.98 -15.52 -16.11
N SER A 164 -3.83 -16.02 -16.56
CA SER A 164 -2.75 -16.50 -15.68
C SER A 164 -1.82 -15.36 -15.26
N TYR A 165 -0.95 -15.59 -14.28
CA TYR A 165 -0.05 -14.60 -13.70
C TYR A 165 1.40 -15.05 -13.86
N ASP A 166 2.25 -14.23 -14.49
CA ASP A 166 3.67 -14.56 -14.74
C ASP A 166 4.59 -13.93 -13.68
N LEU A 167 5.01 -14.72 -12.69
CA LEU A 167 5.93 -14.23 -11.66
C LEU A 167 7.37 -13.99 -12.17
N ASN A 168 7.61 -14.13 -13.48
CA ASN A 168 8.86 -13.78 -14.13
C ASN A 168 8.64 -12.86 -15.36
N PHE A 169 7.58 -12.04 -15.32
CA PHE A 169 7.13 -11.21 -16.44
C PHE A 169 8.21 -10.24 -17.00
N LYS A 170 9.19 -9.85 -16.17
CA LYS A 170 10.28 -8.94 -16.56
C LYS A 170 11.35 -9.58 -17.43
N ASN A 171 11.45 -10.91 -17.45
CA ASN A 171 12.47 -11.64 -18.19
C ASN A 171 11.86 -12.26 -19.45
N GLN A 172 11.59 -11.46 -20.48
CA GLN A 172 11.04 -11.97 -21.73
C GLN A 172 12.11 -12.17 -22.81
N PRO A 173 12.07 -13.28 -23.57
CA PRO A 173 11.17 -14.43 -23.39
C PRO A 173 11.58 -15.34 -22.20
N ASN A 174 10.62 -15.82 -21.40
CA ASN A 174 10.85 -16.88 -20.40
C ASN A 174 10.26 -18.24 -20.84
N ASN A 175 10.53 -19.28 -20.05
CA ASN A 175 10.09 -20.66 -20.32
C ASN A 175 8.69 -21.00 -19.76
N GLY A 176 7.97 -20.02 -19.21
CA GLY A 176 6.65 -20.21 -18.60
C GLY A 176 6.64 -20.97 -17.27
N ALA A 177 7.80 -21.31 -16.69
CA ALA A 177 7.87 -22.13 -15.47
C ALA A 177 7.30 -21.44 -14.21
N HIS A 178 7.16 -20.12 -14.25
CA HIS A 178 6.65 -19.30 -13.16
C HIS A 178 5.24 -18.72 -13.43
N VAL A 179 4.56 -19.25 -14.45
CA VAL A 179 3.19 -18.89 -14.77
C VAL A 179 2.24 -19.66 -13.87
N LEU A 180 1.41 -18.93 -13.12
CA LEU A 180 0.48 -19.48 -12.15
C LEU A 180 -0.97 -19.18 -12.57
N SER A 181 -1.86 -20.16 -12.35
CA SER A 181 -3.30 -19.85 -12.31
C SER A 181 -3.63 -18.96 -11.11
N ALA A 182 -4.76 -18.26 -11.14
CA ALA A 182 -5.24 -17.49 -9.99
C ALA A 182 -5.36 -18.35 -8.72
N GLN A 183 -5.80 -19.62 -8.87
CA GLN A 183 -5.86 -20.56 -7.75
C GLN A 183 -4.48 -20.89 -7.19
N SER A 184 -3.50 -21.17 -8.05
CA SER A 184 -2.12 -21.44 -7.64
C SER A 184 -1.47 -20.23 -6.97
N LEU A 185 -1.78 -19.01 -7.45
CA LEU A 185 -1.32 -17.78 -6.83
C LEU A 185 -1.96 -17.56 -5.45
N CYS A 186 -3.26 -17.85 -5.31
CA CYS A 186 -3.96 -17.85 -4.02
C CYS A 186 -3.29 -18.81 -3.01
N ASP A 187 -2.95 -20.02 -3.44
CA ASP A 187 -2.29 -21.00 -2.59
C ASP A 187 -0.87 -20.57 -2.19
N LEU A 188 -0.13 -19.91 -3.09
CA LEU A 188 1.16 -19.29 -2.78
C LEU A 188 1.03 -18.23 -1.67
N TYR A 189 0.02 -17.35 -1.72
CA TYR A 189 -0.20 -16.37 -0.65
C TYR A 189 -0.52 -17.03 0.68
N LYS A 190 -1.32 -18.10 0.70
CA LYS A 190 -1.61 -18.86 1.93
C LYS A 190 -0.34 -19.46 2.53
N GLU A 191 0.56 -19.97 1.69
CA GLU A 191 1.87 -20.45 2.14
C GLU A 191 2.71 -19.32 2.73
N PHE A 192 2.73 -18.14 2.10
CA PHE A 192 3.44 -16.99 2.63
C PHE A 192 2.88 -16.54 3.99
N VAL A 193 1.55 -16.43 4.12
CA VAL A 193 0.89 -16.05 5.38
C VAL A 193 1.15 -17.08 6.49
N LYS A 194 1.29 -18.36 6.13
CA LYS A 194 1.62 -19.43 7.08
C LYS A 194 3.08 -19.35 7.55
N ASP A 195 4.00 -19.07 6.63
CA ASP A 195 5.44 -19.18 6.89
C ASP A 195 6.07 -17.87 7.41
N PHE A 196 5.44 -16.73 7.14
CA PHE A 196 5.94 -15.40 7.48
C PHE A 196 4.90 -14.61 8.29
N PRO A 197 5.32 -13.63 9.10
CA PRO A 197 4.42 -12.81 9.91
C PRO A 197 3.71 -11.73 9.07
N ILE A 198 3.12 -12.13 7.94
CA ILE A 198 2.37 -11.26 7.03
C ILE A 198 1.02 -10.96 7.66
N VAL A 199 0.67 -9.67 7.69
CA VAL A 199 -0.61 -9.18 8.24
C VAL A 199 -1.40 -8.36 7.23
N SER A 200 -0.82 -8.05 6.07
CA SER A 200 -1.45 -7.26 5.02
C SER A 200 -0.95 -7.67 3.64
N ILE A 201 -1.86 -7.90 2.70
CA ILE A 201 -1.56 -8.09 1.27
C ILE A 201 -2.44 -7.14 0.46
N GLU A 202 -1.81 -6.32 -0.37
CA GLU A 202 -2.42 -5.39 -1.32
C GLU A 202 -2.37 -5.95 -2.73
N ASP A 203 -3.44 -5.73 -3.49
CA ASP A 203 -3.62 -6.14 -4.89
C ASP A 203 -3.11 -7.56 -5.25
N PRO A 204 -3.57 -8.61 -4.52
CA PRO A 204 -3.16 -10.00 -4.76
C PRO A 204 -3.56 -10.55 -6.14
N PHE A 205 -4.55 -9.95 -6.80
CA PHE A 205 -5.05 -10.33 -8.12
C PHE A 205 -5.36 -9.08 -8.95
N ASP A 206 -5.58 -9.28 -10.25
CA ASP A 206 -6.02 -8.22 -11.13
C ASP A 206 -7.26 -7.49 -10.61
N GLN A 207 -7.34 -6.19 -10.91
CA GLN A 207 -8.40 -5.28 -10.48
C GLN A 207 -9.82 -5.74 -10.86
N ASP A 208 -10.02 -6.60 -11.86
CA ASP A 208 -11.34 -7.10 -12.27
C ASP A 208 -11.56 -8.61 -11.94
N ASP A 209 -10.58 -9.30 -11.33
CA ASP A 209 -10.71 -10.70 -10.90
C ASP A 209 -11.40 -10.86 -9.52
N TRP A 210 -12.62 -10.33 -9.44
CA TRP A 210 -13.43 -10.32 -8.22
C TRP A 210 -13.56 -11.68 -7.52
N SER A 211 -13.60 -12.76 -8.29
CA SER A 211 -13.71 -14.13 -7.76
C SER A 211 -12.49 -14.54 -6.96
N SER A 212 -11.30 -14.27 -7.47
CA SER A 212 -10.05 -14.64 -6.80
C SER A 212 -9.83 -13.80 -5.54
N TRP A 213 -10.17 -12.50 -5.60
CA TRP A 213 -10.20 -11.62 -4.43
C TRP A 213 -11.06 -12.18 -3.29
N ALA A 214 -12.34 -12.47 -3.58
CA ALA A 214 -13.26 -13.02 -2.58
C ALA A 214 -12.82 -14.41 -2.07
N SER A 215 -12.23 -15.24 -2.94
CA SER A 215 -11.68 -16.55 -2.57
C SER A 215 -10.53 -16.42 -1.55
N LEU A 216 -9.56 -15.54 -1.81
CA LEU A 216 -8.46 -15.29 -0.87
C LEU A 216 -8.97 -14.69 0.43
N GLN A 217 -9.82 -13.65 0.37
CA GLN A 217 -10.33 -13.01 1.59
C GLN A 217 -11.13 -13.97 2.47
N SER A 218 -11.87 -14.92 1.89
CA SER A 218 -12.55 -15.95 2.70
C SER A 218 -11.62 -17.02 3.28
N SER A 219 -10.37 -17.10 2.82
CA SER A 219 -9.42 -18.17 3.14
C SER A 219 -8.33 -17.78 4.15
N VAL A 220 -8.12 -16.49 4.43
CA VAL A 220 -7.07 -15.99 5.33
C VAL A 220 -7.63 -14.96 6.32
N ASP A 221 -7.03 -14.89 7.51
CA ASP A 221 -7.39 -13.91 8.54
C ASP A 221 -6.31 -12.82 8.64
N ILE A 222 -6.16 -12.07 7.56
CA ILE A 222 -5.26 -10.92 7.46
C ILE A 222 -5.95 -9.76 6.75
N GLN A 223 -5.30 -8.59 6.73
CA GLN A 223 -5.77 -7.48 5.92
C GLN A 223 -5.54 -7.77 4.43
N ILE A 224 -6.58 -7.61 3.61
CA ILE A 224 -6.55 -7.62 2.16
C ILE A 224 -6.91 -6.22 1.69
N VAL A 225 -5.95 -5.52 1.09
CA VAL A 225 -6.07 -4.11 0.72
C VAL A 225 -6.37 -4.02 -0.77
N GLY A 226 -7.41 -3.25 -1.14
CA GLY A 226 -7.65 -2.88 -2.52
C GLY A 226 -7.04 -1.52 -2.87
N ASP A 227 -6.15 -1.49 -3.85
CA ASP A 227 -5.63 -0.27 -4.48
C ASP A 227 -6.20 -0.11 -5.89
N ASP A 228 -5.67 -0.78 -6.91
CA ASP A 228 -6.17 -0.72 -8.29
C ASP A 228 -7.58 -1.32 -8.40
N LEU A 229 -7.90 -2.29 -7.54
CA LEU A 229 -9.27 -2.81 -7.39
C LEU A 229 -10.28 -1.69 -7.08
N LEU A 230 -9.88 -0.70 -6.29
CA LEU A 230 -10.79 0.30 -5.73
C LEU A 230 -10.61 1.68 -6.34
N VAL A 231 -9.39 2.04 -6.73
CA VAL A 231 -8.95 3.36 -7.22
C VAL A 231 -9.54 4.53 -6.44
N THR A 232 -9.66 4.37 -5.11
CA THR A 232 -10.33 5.31 -4.21
C THR A 232 -11.73 5.76 -4.72
N ASN A 233 -12.41 4.90 -5.49
CA ASN A 233 -13.68 5.20 -6.16
C ASN A 233 -14.86 4.61 -5.37
N PRO A 234 -15.83 5.43 -4.93
CA PRO A 234 -16.98 4.96 -4.15
C PRO A 234 -17.78 3.83 -4.81
N LYS A 235 -17.92 3.82 -6.15
CA LYS A 235 -18.66 2.76 -6.87
C LYS A 235 -17.96 1.41 -6.74
N ARG A 236 -16.63 1.38 -6.93
CA ARG A 236 -15.84 0.15 -6.80
C ARG A 236 -15.75 -0.31 -5.34
N ILE A 237 -15.70 0.63 -4.40
CA ILE A 237 -15.76 0.32 -2.95
C ILE A 237 -17.07 -0.40 -2.61
N VAL A 238 -18.22 0.13 -3.04
CA VAL A 238 -19.53 -0.51 -2.83
C VAL A 238 -19.57 -1.91 -3.44
N GLU A 239 -19.12 -2.05 -4.69
CA GLU A 239 -19.08 -3.36 -5.36
C GLU A 239 -18.17 -4.36 -4.64
N ALA A 240 -17.00 -3.92 -4.17
CA ALA A 240 -16.05 -4.74 -3.43
C ALA A 240 -16.58 -5.17 -2.06
N ILE A 241 -17.35 -4.32 -1.38
CA ILE A 241 -18.08 -4.66 -0.14
C ILE A 241 -19.11 -5.75 -0.42
N ASP A 242 -19.94 -5.59 -1.45
CA ASP A 242 -21.00 -6.54 -1.82
C ASP A 242 -20.42 -7.92 -2.18
N LYS A 243 -19.29 -7.91 -2.90
CA LYS A 243 -18.59 -9.14 -3.33
C LYS A 243 -17.66 -9.72 -2.26
N LYS A 244 -17.45 -9.02 -1.13
CA LYS A 244 -16.49 -9.39 -0.08
C LYS A 244 -15.07 -9.61 -0.63
N ALA A 245 -14.66 -8.74 -1.54
CA ALA A 245 -13.41 -8.88 -2.29
C ALA A 245 -12.18 -8.56 -1.42
N CYS A 246 -12.27 -7.54 -0.58
CA CYS A 246 -11.20 -7.10 0.31
C CYS A 246 -11.78 -6.61 1.65
N ASN A 247 -10.92 -6.18 2.58
CA ASN A 247 -11.32 -5.68 3.90
C ASN A 247 -10.56 -4.42 4.33
N ALA A 248 -9.82 -3.81 3.40
CA ALA A 248 -9.19 -2.51 3.58
C ALA A 248 -9.11 -1.73 2.26
N LEU A 249 -9.24 -0.41 2.38
CA LEU A 249 -9.04 0.54 1.29
C LEU A 249 -7.61 1.08 1.34
N LEU A 250 -6.89 1.04 0.22
CA LEU A 250 -5.77 1.95 0.03
C LEU A 250 -6.30 3.29 -0.49
N LEU A 251 -6.06 4.37 0.26
CA LEU A 251 -6.60 5.69 -0.02
C LEU A 251 -5.52 6.59 -0.63
N LYS A 252 -5.63 6.81 -1.95
CA LYS A 252 -4.80 7.75 -2.71
C LYS A 252 -5.67 8.91 -3.18
N VAL A 253 -5.50 10.08 -2.56
CA VAL A 253 -6.35 11.26 -2.82
C VAL A 253 -6.37 11.70 -4.28
N ASN A 254 -5.32 11.41 -5.05
CA ASN A 254 -5.23 11.76 -6.46
C ASN A 254 -5.88 10.76 -7.41
N GLN A 255 -6.21 9.55 -6.97
CA GLN A 255 -7.03 8.63 -7.78
C GLN A 255 -8.47 9.17 -7.88
N ILE A 256 -9.01 9.76 -6.81
CA ILE A 256 -10.36 10.33 -6.81
C ILE A 256 -10.39 11.83 -7.11
N GLY A 257 -9.35 12.59 -6.74
CA GLY A 257 -9.13 13.97 -7.19
C GLY A 257 -9.68 15.09 -6.31
N THR A 258 -10.36 14.80 -5.20
CA THR A 258 -10.71 15.80 -4.17
C THR A 258 -10.55 15.28 -2.76
N VAL A 259 -10.29 16.18 -1.80
CA VAL A 259 -10.26 15.86 -0.37
C VAL A 259 -11.62 15.36 0.10
N THR A 260 -12.72 15.98 -0.37
CA THR A 260 -14.08 15.60 0.03
C THR A 260 -14.42 14.18 -0.38
N GLU A 261 -14.20 13.80 -1.64
CA GLU A 261 -14.48 12.43 -2.10
C GLU A 261 -13.54 11.42 -1.43
N SER A 262 -12.29 11.79 -1.15
CA SER A 262 -11.36 10.93 -0.40
C SER A 262 -11.86 10.67 1.02
N ILE A 263 -12.28 11.71 1.75
CA ILE A 263 -12.87 11.55 3.09
C ILE A 263 -14.10 10.64 3.01
N GLN A 264 -14.98 10.84 2.02
CA GLN A 264 -16.17 10.02 1.87
C GLN A 264 -15.81 8.55 1.62
N ALA A 265 -14.86 8.25 0.73
CA ALA A 265 -14.38 6.89 0.48
C ALA A 265 -13.85 6.23 1.77
N ALA A 266 -13.08 6.96 2.59
CA ALA A 266 -12.61 6.48 3.88
C ALA A 266 -13.76 6.16 4.84
N LEU A 267 -14.78 7.03 4.91
CA LEU A 267 -15.93 6.86 5.79
C LEU A 267 -16.80 5.68 5.37
N ASP A 268 -17.02 5.50 4.07
CA ASP A 268 -17.79 4.38 3.53
C ASP A 268 -17.11 3.04 3.82
N SER A 269 -15.78 2.96 3.62
CA SER A 269 -14.99 1.78 3.98
C SER A 269 -15.07 1.50 5.49
N LYS A 270 -14.89 2.51 6.34
CA LYS A 270 -15.00 2.33 7.81
C LYS A 270 -16.39 1.91 8.25
N ALA A 271 -17.44 2.43 7.62
CA ALA A 271 -18.82 2.03 7.90
C ALA A 271 -19.09 0.56 7.56
N ALA A 272 -18.38 0.01 6.57
CA ALA A 272 -18.37 -1.41 6.24
C ALA A 272 -17.46 -2.27 7.14
N GLY A 273 -16.81 -1.66 8.14
CA GLY A 273 -15.88 -2.34 9.04
C GLY A 273 -14.48 -2.56 8.46
N TRP A 274 -14.13 -1.88 7.37
CA TRP A 274 -12.82 -2.01 6.73
C TRP A 274 -11.76 -1.13 7.36
N GLY A 275 -10.50 -1.56 7.22
CA GLY A 275 -9.34 -0.70 7.41
C GLY A 275 -9.21 0.35 6.32
N VAL A 276 -8.47 1.42 6.59
CA VAL A 276 -8.08 2.43 5.57
C VAL A 276 -6.60 2.68 5.72
N MET A 277 -5.81 2.44 4.67
CA MET A 277 -4.40 2.81 4.60
C MET A 277 -4.26 4.04 3.73
N VAL A 278 -3.94 5.17 4.35
CA VAL A 278 -3.61 6.38 3.60
C VAL A 278 -2.27 6.15 2.91
N SER A 279 -2.20 6.46 1.62
CA SER A 279 -1.03 6.14 0.79
C SER A 279 -0.48 7.35 0.06
N HIS A 280 0.84 7.39 -0.02
CA HIS A 280 1.59 8.18 -1.00
C HIS A 280 1.39 7.65 -2.44
N ARG A 281 2.12 8.27 -3.37
CA ARG A 281 2.37 7.77 -4.74
C ARG A 281 3.87 7.52 -4.92
N SER A 282 4.23 6.63 -5.84
CA SER A 282 5.64 6.43 -6.21
C SER A 282 6.32 7.73 -6.70
N GLY A 283 5.59 8.56 -7.44
CA GLY A 283 5.98 9.94 -7.76
C GLY A 283 5.47 10.94 -6.72
N GLU A 284 6.13 11.03 -5.57
CA GLU A 284 5.80 11.98 -4.50
C GLU A 284 6.49 13.36 -4.64
N THR A 285 6.09 14.28 -3.77
CA THR A 285 6.60 15.63 -3.60
C THR A 285 7.01 15.87 -2.14
N GLU A 286 7.49 17.06 -1.81
CA GLU A 286 7.73 17.49 -0.43
C GLU A 286 6.44 17.78 0.37
N ASP A 287 5.26 17.71 -0.26
CA ASP A 287 3.98 17.98 0.41
C ASP A 287 3.66 16.88 1.44
N ASN A 288 3.32 17.30 2.67
CA ASN A 288 3.07 16.42 3.80
C ASN A 288 1.58 16.16 4.10
N PHE A 289 0.67 16.46 3.18
CA PHE A 289 -0.78 16.44 3.42
C PHE A 289 -1.28 15.08 3.93
N ILE A 290 -0.74 13.98 3.38
CA ILE A 290 -1.18 12.63 3.74
C ILE A 290 -0.86 12.27 5.19
N ALA A 291 0.16 12.89 5.81
CA ALA A 291 0.48 12.69 7.22
C ALA A 291 -0.65 13.25 8.12
N ASP A 292 -1.08 14.49 7.85
CA ASP A 292 -2.23 15.09 8.53
C ASP A 292 -3.54 14.36 8.21
N LEU A 293 -3.69 13.86 6.98
CA LEU A 293 -4.86 13.10 6.54
C LEU A 293 -5.00 11.77 7.30
N ALA A 294 -3.93 10.99 7.43
CA ALA A 294 -3.93 9.72 8.15
C ALA A 294 -4.35 9.90 9.62
N VAL A 295 -3.81 10.94 10.27
CA VAL A 295 -4.17 11.29 11.66
C VAL A 295 -5.59 11.80 11.75
N GLY A 296 -5.98 12.75 10.89
CA GLY A 296 -7.29 13.39 10.91
C GLY A 296 -8.44 12.42 10.58
N LEU A 297 -8.19 11.43 9.73
CA LEU A 297 -9.12 10.33 9.47
C LEU A 297 -9.07 9.25 10.56
N ALA A 298 -8.08 9.26 11.45
CA ALA A 298 -7.75 8.14 12.33
C ALA A 298 -7.68 6.81 11.55
N SER A 299 -6.92 6.79 10.46
CA SER A 299 -6.80 5.64 9.56
C SER A 299 -6.15 4.43 10.26
N GLY A 300 -5.31 4.69 11.27
CA GLY A 300 -4.59 3.65 12.02
C GLY A 300 -3.38 3.08 11.29
N GLN A 301 -3.23 3.37 10.00
CA GLN A 301 -2.14 2.92 9.15
C GLN A 301 -1.87 3.90 8.00
N VAL A 302 -0.60 4.02 7.63
CA VAL A 302 -0.13 4.90 6.54
C VAL A 302 1.02 4.22 5.79
N ARG A 303 0.99 4.26 4.46
CA ARG A 303 2.12 3.91 3.59
C ARG A 303 2.67 5.19 2.98
N ALA A 304 3.88 5.55 3.38
CA ALA A 304 4.57 6.73 2.90
C ALA A 304 6.08 6.53 2.94
N THR A 305 6.76 7.15 1.99
CA THR A 305 8.23 7.18 1.82
C THR A 305 8.91 8.19 2.70
#